data_AF-A0AA46PU79-F1
#
_entry.id   AF-A0AA46PU79-F1
#
_cell.length_a   1.000
_cell.length_b   1.000
_cell.length_c   1.000
_cell.angle_alpha   90.00
_cell.angle_beta   90.00
_cell.angle_gamma   90.00
#
_symmetry.space_group_name_H-M   'P 1'
#
loop_
_entity.id
_entity.type
_entity.pdbx_description
1 polymer ?
#
loop_
_entity_poly.entity_id
_entity_poly.type
_entity_poly.pdbx_seq_one_letter_code
_entity_poly.pdbx_strand_id
1 'polypeptide(L)'
;MSRLPIGRTDFDRQAGWSALAVVASGAPAEEWNNEIRAVLLGLGWRVADRSAFAAIAVDSPTLEVLGFLAGRARSGRLTGVHPAVVATARAAIGL
;
A
#
# COMPACT_ATOMS: atom_id res chain seq x y z
N MET A 1 -11.72 13.79 -12.47
CA MET A 1 -11.05 13.70 -11.15
C MET A 1 -10.29 12.39 -11.11
N SER A 2 -8.95 12.42 -11.20
CA SER A 2 -8.17 11.21 -10.98
C SER A 2 -8.12 10.95 -9.48
N ARG A 3 -8.87 9.96 -8.99
CA ARG A 3 -8.70 9.45 -7.63
C ARG A 3 -7.48 8.53 -7.61
N LEU A 4 -6.90 8.33 -6.42
CA LEU A 4 -5.92 7.28 -6.15
C LEU A 4 -6.37 5.96 -6.80
N PRO A 5 -5.44 5.10 -7.26
CA PRO A 5 -4.00 5.10 -6.97
C PRO A 5 -3.12 5.95 -7.90
N ILE A 6 -2.01 6.46 -7.36
CA ILE A 6 -0.97 7.22 -8.07
C ILE A 6 0.16 6.30 -8.53
N GLY A 7 0.77 6.65 -9.67
CA GLY A 7 1.84 5.88 -10.30
C GLY A 7 1.81 5.99 -11.82
N ARG A 8 2.90 5.59 -12.47
CA ARG A 8 3.02 5.63 -13.94
C ARG A 8 2.84 4.25 -14.57
N THR A 9 3.28 3.20 -13.87
CA THR A 9 3.23 1.82 -14.35
C THR A 9 1.92 1.13 -13.95
N ASP A 10 1.57 0.04 -14.62
CA ASP A 10 0.43 -0.79 -14.23
C ASP A 10 0.67 -1.48 -12.88
N PHE A 11 1.93 -1.82 -12.60
CA PHE A 11 2.32 -2.32 -11.28
C PHE A 11 2.08 -1.26 -10.20
N ASP A 12 2.48 -0.01 -10.41
CA ASP A 12 2.28 1.07 -9.42
C ASP A 12 0.80 1.23 -9.07
N ARG A 13 -0.06 1.19 -10.10
CA ARG A 13 -1.51 1.28 -9.94
C ARG A 13 -2.06 0.09 -9.14
N GLN A 14 -1.58 -1.10 -9.40
CA GLN A 14 -2.08 -2.33 -8.76
C GLN A 14 -1.56 -2.49 -7.33
N ALA A 15 -0.30 -2.16 -7.11
CA ALA A 15 0.28 -2.00 -5.79
C ALA A 15 -0.45 -0.89 -5.00
N GLY A 16 -0.83 0.21 -5.65
CA GLY A 16 -1.59 1.29 -5.04
C GLY A 16 -3.01 0.88 -4.64
N TRP A 17 -3.74 0.14 -5.47
CA TRP A 17 -5.04 -0.43 -5.10
C TRP A 17 -4.93 -1.42 -3.93
N SER A 18 -3.92 -2.28 -3.98
CA SER A 18 -3.62 -3.23 -2.90
C SER A 18 -3.27 -2.50 -1.59
N ALA A 19 -2.49 -1.42 -1.67
CA ALA A 19 -2.17 -0.57 -0.53
C ALA A 19 -3.43 0.05 0.11
N LEU A 20 -4.35 0.59 -0.70
CA LEU A 20 -5.60 1.14 -0.19
C LEU A 20 -6.44 0.06 0.51
N ALA A 21 -6.57 -1.13 -0.08
CA ALA A 21 -7.34 -2.23 0.51
C ALA A 21 -6.76 -2.68 1.86
N VAL A 22 -5.44 -2.85 1.94
CA VAL A 22 -4.73 -3.24 3.18
C VAL A 22 -4.85 -2.16 4.25
N VAL A 23 -4.70 -0.89 3.90
CA VAL A 23 -4.85 0.18 4.90
C VAL A 23 -6.32 0.33 5.32
N ALA A 24 -7.27 0.19 4.41
CA ALA A 24 -8.70 0.25 4.71
C ALA A 24 -9.20 -0.90 5.61
N SER A 25 -8.52 -2.05 5.60
CA SER A 25 -8.80 -3.17 6.51
C SER A 25 -8.42 -2.87 7.96
N GLY A 26 -7.57 -1.87 8.18
CA GLY A 26 -7.07 -1.53 9.52
C GLY A 26 -5.84 -2.34 9.93
N ALA A 27 -5.11 -2.93 8.98
CA ALA A 27 -3.85 -3.61 9.26
C ALA A 27 -2.84 -2.68 9.99
N PRO A 28 -2.05 -3.19 10.95
CA PRO A 28 -0.94 -2.46 11.55
C PRO A 28 0.07 -1.97 10.50
N ALA A 29 0.61 -0.77 10.67
CA ALA A 29 1.47 -0.13 9.68
C ALA A 29 2.80 -0.86 9.42
N GLU A 30 3.30 -1.58 10.40
CA GLU A 30 4.47 -2.46 10.29
C GLU A 30 4.21 -3.68 9.39
N GLU A 31 2.95 -4.06 9.18
CA GLU A 31 2.54 -5.21 8.38
C GLU A 31 2.15 -4.82 6.95
N TRP A 32 1.92 -3.54 6.66
CA TRP A 32 1.40 -3.08 5.36
C TRP A 32 2.17 -3.64 4.16
N ASN A 33 3.50 -3.59 4.18
CA ASN A 33 4.30 -4.12 3.05
C ASN A 33 4.08 -5.63 2.84
N ASN A 34 3.99 -6.40 3.92
CA ASN A 34 3.81 -7.85 3.86
C ASN A 34 2.41 -8.19 3.35
N GLU A 35 1.38 -7.52 3.88
CA GLU A 35 -0.01 -7.72 3.48
C GLU A 35 -0.25 -7.31 2.03
N ILE A 36 0.32 -6.17 1.59
CA ILE A 36 0.21 -5.74 0.19
C ILE A 36 0.87 -6.76 -0.74
N ARG A 37 2.04 -7.26 -0.38
CA ARG A 37 2.70 -8.33 -1.13
C ARG A 37 1.81 -9.57 -1.19
N ALA A 38 1.22 -9.99 -0.08
CA ALA A 38 0.35 -11.17 -0.03
C ALA A 38 -0.86 -11.01 -0.97
N VAL A 39 -1.50 -9.83 -0.98
CA VAL A 39 -2.60 -9.51 -1.89
C VAL A 39 -2.15 -9.56 -3.35
N LEU A 40 -1.04 -8.92 -3.70
CA LEU A 40 -0.51 -8.92 -5.08
C LEU A 40 -0.21 -10.35 -5.57
N LEU A 41 0.43 -11.17 -4.73
CA LEU A 41 0.69 -12.58 -5.03
C LEU A 41 -0.60 -13.38 -5.21
N GLY A 42 -1.60 -13.16 -4.34
CA GLY A 42 -2.91 -13.79 -4.44
C GLY A 42 -3.66 -13.43 -5.72
N LEU A 43 -3.45 -12.21 -6.24
CA LEU A 43 -3.99 -11.74 -7.52
C LEU A 43 -3.17 -12.24 -8.74
N GLY A 44 -2.11 -13.00 -8.52
CA GLY A 44 -1.28 -13.57 -9.58
C GLY A 44 -0.23 -12.62 -10.17
N TRP A 45 0.01 -11.47 -9.54
CA TRP A 45 1.12 -10.60 -9.94
C TRP A 45 2.45 -11.32 -9.75
N ARG A 46 3.18 -11.46 -10.86
CA ARG A 46 4.50 -12.09 -10.92
C ARG A 46 5.41 -11.19 -11.75
N VAL A 47 6.61 -10.89 -11.25
CA VAL A 47 7.69 -10.30 -12.06
C VAL A 47 8.27 -11.44 -12.89
N ALA A 48 8.62 -11.15 -14.14
CA ALA A 48 9.23 -12.10 -15.05
C ALA A 48 10.49 -12.76 -14.47
N ASP A 49 11.20 -12.04 -13.60
CA ASP A 49 12.30 -12.57 -12.80
C ASP A 49 11.81 -12.99 -11.39
N ARG A 50 11.79 -14.31 -11.18
CA ARG A 50 11.27 -14.98 -9.98
C ARG A 50 12.11 -14.68 -8.73
N SER A 51 13.39 -14.30 -8.90
CA SER A 51 14.31 -13.94 -7.81
C SER A 51 14.09 -12.53 -7.28
N ALA A 52 13.57 -11.62 -8.11
CA ALA A 52 13.27 -10.25 -7.71
C ALA A 52 12.03 -10.15 -6.80
N PHE A 53 11.03 -11.04 -6.98
CA PHE A 53 9.75 -10.94 -6.26
C PHE A 53 9.85 -11.21 -4.75
N ALA A 54 10.77 -12.08 -4.34
CA ALA A 54 11.05 -12.34 -2.92
C ALA A 54 11.65 -11.11 -2.21
N ALA A 55 12.18 -10.13 -2.97
CA ALA A 55 12.84 -8.93 -2.47
C ALA A 55 12.07 -7.62 -2.74
N ILE A 56 10.91 -7.65 -3.40
CA ILE A 56 10.08 -6.44 -3.61
C ILE A 56 9.66 -5.91 -2.24
N ALA A 57 10.34 -4.87 -1.76
CA ALA A 57 9.68 -3.81 -0.99
C ALA A 57 8.57 -3.28 -1.91
N VAL A 58 7.32 -3.28 -1.44
CA VAL A 58 6.22 -2.77 -2.28
C VAL A 58 6.33 -1.26 -2.31
N ASP A 59 7.22 -0.77 -3.17
CA ASP A 59 7.42 0.65 -3.37
C ASP A 59 6.32 1.15 -4.31
N SER A 60 5.28 1.74 -3.71
CA SER A 60 4.16 2.34 -4.41
C SER A 60 4.07 3.81 -4.00
N PRO A 61 3.96 4.75 -4.96
CA PRO A 61 3.74 6.16 -4.64
C PRO A 61 2.49 6.39 -3.77
N THR A 62 1.48 5.51 -3.92
CA THR A 62 0.30 5.54 -3.06
C THR A 62 0.64 5.18 -1.61
N LEU A 63 1.43 4.14 -1.39
CA LEU A 63 1.85 3.72 -0.05
C LEU A 63 2.79 4.74 0.61
N GLU A 64 3.60 5.43 -0.19
CA GLU A 64 4.42 6.54 0.28
C GLU A 64 3.55 7.66 0.86
N VAL A 65 2.52 8.11 0.12
CA VAL A 65 1.56 9.12 0.58
C VAL A 65 0.82 8.66 1.84
N LEU A 66 0.33 7.42 1.88
CA LEU A 66 -0.34 6.87 3.07
C LEU A 66 0.59 6.87 4.28
N GLY A 67 1.86 6.53 4.09
CA GLY A 67 2.84 6.59 5.16
C GLY A 67 3.19 8.01 5.60
N PHE A 68 3.24 8.97 4.68
CA PHE A 68 3.38 10.38 5.03
C PHE A 68 2.20 10.86 5.89
N LEU A 69 0.96 10.52 5.51
CA LEU A 69 -0.25 10.83 6.29
C LEU A 69 -0.25 10.14 7.67
N ALA A 70 0.32 8.94 7.77
CA ALA A 70 0.50 8.22 9.03
C ALA A 70 1.59 8.85 9.93
N GLY A 71 2.31 9.86 9.45
CA GLY A 71 3.32 10.58 10.23
C GLY A 71 4.74 10.04 10.08
N ARG A 72 5.03 9.23 9.05
CA ARG A 72 6.37 8.63 8.83
C ARG A 72 7.48 9.66 8.80
N ALA A 73 7.21 10.84 8.22
CA ALA A 73 8.16 11.95 8.18
C ALA A 73 8.52 12.53 9.56
N ARG A 74 7.68 12.32 10.59
CA ARG A 74 7.89 12.82 11.95
C ARG A 74 8.47 11.76 12.89
N SER A 75 7.98 10.53 12.83
CA SER A 75 8.33 9.46 13.78
C SER A 75 9.31 8.42 13.22
N GLY A 76 9.59 8.45 11.91
CA GLY A 76 10.42 7.45 11.25
C GLY A 76 9.66 6.13 11.07
N ARG A 77 9.66 5.28 12.09
CA ARG A 77 8.97 3.98 12.03
C ARG A 77 7.48 4.15 12.31
N LEU A 78 6.65 3.55 11.47
CA LEU A 78 5.21 3.43 11.71
C LEU A 78 4.91 2.11 12.40
N THR A 79 4.01 2.15 13.38
CA THR A 79 3.56 0.97 14.14
C THR A 79 2.11 1.15 14.56
N GLY A 80 1.38 0.04 14.65
CA GLY A 80 -0.02 0.03 15.05
C GLY A 80 -0.97 0.55 13.97
N VAL A 81 -2.22 0.71 14.36
CA VAL A 81 -3.30 1.16 13.48
C VAL A 81 -3.38 2.68 13.47
N HIS A 82 -3.59 3.28 12.29
CA HIS A 82 -3.76 4.72 12.12
C HIS A 82 -5.20 5.06 11.67
N PRO A 83 -6.16 5.28 12.58
CA PRO A 83 -7.59 5.37 12.24
C PRO A 83 -7.95 6.42 11.18
N ALA A 84 -7.29 7.59 11.20
CA ALA A 84 -7.51 8.64 10.20
C ALA A 84 -7.04 8.21 8.79
N VAL A 85 -5.95 7.45 8.71
CA VAL A 85 -5.42 6.94 7.44
C VAL A 85 -6.28 5.79 6.94
N VAL A 86 -6.79 4.94 7.83
CA VAL A 86 -7.81 3.92 7.51
C VAL A 86 -9.06 4.56 6.89
N ALA A 87 -9.60 5.61 7.52
CA ALA A 87 -10.76 6.33 7.00
C ALA A 87 -10.47 6.99 5.64
N THR A 88 -9.26 7.54 5.46
CA THR A 88 -8.82 8.10 4.18
C THR A 88 -8.77 7.04 3.09
N ALA A 89 -8.21 5.86 3.39
CA ALA A 89 -8.14 4.75 2.44
C ALA A 89 -9.53 4.25 2.05
N ARG A 90 -10.46 4.12 3.02
CA ARG A 90 -11.86 3.78 2.78
C ARG A 90 -12.55 4.78 1.87
N ALA A 91 -12.43 6.08 2.16
CA ALA A 91 -12.98 7.13 1.32
C ALA A 91 -12.44 7.10 -0.12
N ALA A 92 -11.16 6.72 -0.31
CA ALA A 92 -10.55 6.60 -1.63
C ALA A 92 -11.11 5.43 -2.46
N ILE A 93 -11.51 4.33 -1.80
CA ILE A 93 -12.08 3.14 -2.45
C ILE A 93 -13.61 3.05 -2.37
N GLY A 94 -14.27 4.05 -1.75
CA GLY A 94 -15.72 4.15 -1.66
C GLY A 94 -16.38 3.32 -0.54
N LEU A 95 -15.64 3.05 0.54
CA LEU A 95 -16.14 2.40 1.78
C LEU A 95 -16.40 3.40 2.90
#